data_AF-A0A931WUN6-F1
#
_entry.id   AF-A0A931WUN6-F1
#
_cell.length_a   1.000
_cell.length_b   1.000
_cell.length_c   1.000
_cell.angle_alpha   90.00
_cell.angle_beta   90.00
_cell.angle_gamma   90.00
#
_symmetry.space_group_name_H-M   'P 1'
#
loop_
_entity.id
_entity.type
_entity.pdbx_description
1 polymer ?
#
loop_
_entity_poly.entity_id
_entity_poly.type
_entity_poly.pdbx_seq_one_letter_code
_entity_poly.pdbx_strand_id
1 'polypeptide(L)'
;MKGRRGLVAMTLVVFLGLALALGVACGGGVSQKDYDAVKQQVATKEQELAKAQQDLQTAKTGAGGGQQQITALQQQIAAKDKELADLKLSQTQAQQKKPLIWTETLPTPAPRPTATPRPPGFVAPTAVPPPAELVNEVVPFTFYVEQLTGHQTSSVVQFPSCVPNSQFRRGAHIVWRFEVFDTSTGKRVTGLDKDATVKLVLPNGEQKVAGYSKRGGIGPWMWAAAWDVPPDYPLGTLDYQIVVTKGGRTGTFDQDNVALVRAATATAAGIDSRVQIVE
;
A
#
# COMPACT_ATOMS: atom_id res chain seq x y z
N MET A 1 50.42 41.80 -20.86
CA MET A 1 49.17 41.42 -21.56
C MET A 1 49.20 39.92 -21.84
N LYS A 2 48.54 39.09 -21.04
CA LYS A 2 48.34 37.64 -21.31
C LYS A 2 46.92 37.27 -20.87
N GLY A 3 46.18 36.65 -21.78
CA GLY A 3 44.72 36.53 -21.76
C GLY A 3 44.17 35.52 -20.77
N ARG A 4 43.10 35.93 -20.08
CA ARG A 4 42.12 35.06 -19.41
C ARG A 4 40.88 34.97 -20.32
N ARG A 5 40.67 33.81 -20.95
CA ARG A 5 39.36 33.43 -21.51
C ARG A 5 39.18 31.94 -21.27
N GLY A 6 38.10 31.59 -20.56
CA GLY A 6 37.70 30.20 -20.38
C GLY A 6 37.06 29.92 -19.04
N LEU A 7 35.95 30.57 -18.69
CA LEU A 7 35.09 30.11 -17.59
C LEU A 7 33.65 30.65 -17.72
N VAL A 8 32.94 30.33 -18.81
CA VAL A 8 31.48 30.56 -18.88
C VAL A 8 30.85 29.46 -19.75
N ALA A 9 30.64 28.27 -19.18
CA ALA A 9 29.81 27.23 -19.80
C ALA A 9 29.39 26.17 -18.77
N MET A 10 28.82 26.57 -17.62
CA MET A 10 28.33 25.59 -16.64
C MET A 10 27.19 26.13 -15.75
N THR A 11 26.18 26.76 -16.36
CA THR A 11 25.04 27.32 -15.59
C THR A 11 23.66 27.09 -16.23
N LEU A 12 23.53 26.25 -17.26
CA LEU A 12 22.29 26.16 -18.05
C LEU A 12 21.50 24.84 -17.92
N VAL A 13 21.98 23.86 -17.15
CA VAL A 13 21.28 22.56 -16.99
C VAL A 13 20.43 22.47 -15.72
N VAL A 14 20.62 23.38 -14.75
CA VAL A 14 19.92 23.32 -13.44
C VAL A 14 18.46 23.79 -13.52
N PHE A 15 18.08 24.61 -14.52
CA PHE A 15 16.73 25.20 -14.57
C PHE A 15 15.66 24.34 -15.25
N LEU A 16 16.01 23.28 -15.99
CA LEU A 16 15.00 22.42 -16.63
C LEU A 16 14.42 21.34 -15.69
N GLY A 17 15.13 20.99 -14.61
CA GLY A 17 14.67 19.98 -13.63
C GLY A 17 13.65 20.52 -12.60
N LEU A 18 13.63 21.83 -12.36
CA LEU A 18 12.74 22.43 -11.35
C LEU A 18 11.33 22.75 -11.90
N ALA A 19 11.16 22.85 -13.21
CA ALA A 19 9.88 23.22 -13.82
C ALA A 19 8.85 22.06 -13.84
N LEU A 20 9.27 20.79 -13.71
CA LEU A 20 8.34 19.66 -13.62
C LEU A 20 7.83 19.37 -12.20
N ALA A 21 8.40 20.00 -11.16
CA ALA A 21 8.05 19.71 -9.76
C ALA A 21 6.91 20.57 -9.19
N LEU A 22 6.42 21.60 -9.89
CA LEU A 22 5.45 22.57 -9.36
C LEU A 22 4.04 22.51 -9.98
N GLY A 23 3.75 21.53 -10.83
CA GLY A 23 2.46 21.43 -11.55
C GLY A 23 1.39 20.52 -10.94
N VAL A 24 1.66 19.79 -9.84
CA VAL A 24 0.80 18.66 -9.41
C VAL A 24 0.01 18.96 -8.14
N ALA A 25 -0.69 20.10 -8.11
CA ALA A 25 -1.65 20.41 -7.04
C ALA A 25 -3.11 20.10 -7.41
N CYS A 26 -3.43 19.80 -8.68
CA CYS A 26 -4.81 19.57 -9.12
C CYS A 26 -4.91 18.35 -10.05
N GLY A 27 -5.31 17.18 -9.51
CA GLY A 27 -6.10 16.13 -10.18
C GLY A 27 -5.61 15.44 -11.48
N GLY A 28 -4.55 15.89 -12.15
CA GLY A 28 -4.02 15.26 -13.35
C GLY A 28 -3.11 14.08 -13.02
N GLY A 29 -3.44 12.88 -13.49
CA GLY A 29 -2.51 11.74 -13.45
C GLY A 29 -1.24 12.05 -14.25
N VAL A 30 -0.10 11.47 -13.84
CA VAL A 30 1.16 11.59 -14.58
C VAL A 30 1.01 10.86 -15.93
N SER A 31 1.35 11.53 -17.04
CA SER A 31 1.27 10.87 -18.34
C SER A 31 2.36 9.80 -18.48
N GLN A 32 2.11 8.76 -19.28
CA GLN A 32 3.11 7.70 -19.53
C GLN A 32 4.43 8.29 -20.09
N LYS A 33 4.32 9.33 -20.93
CA LYS A 33 5.46 10.07 -21.48
C LYS A 33 6.30 10.73 -20.38
N ASP A 34 5.66 11.33 -19.38
CA ASP A 34 6.37 11.97 -18.26
C ASP A 34 7.06 10.93 -17.37
N TYR A 35 6.41 9.79 -17.15
CA TYR A 35 7.01 8.66 -16.43
C TYR A 35 8.27 8.12 -17.14
N ASP A 36 8.18 7.91 -18.46
CA ASP A 36 9.31 7.43 -19.26
C ASP A 36 10.45 8.45 -19.28
N ALA A 37 10.13 9.76 -19.31
CA ALA A 37 11.11 10.83 -19.20
C ALA A 37 11.84 10.80 -17.84
N VAL A 38 11.12 10.65 -16.73
CA VAL A 38 11.73 10.53 -15.38
C VAL A 38 12.60 9.27 -15.29
N LYS A 39 12.15 8.15 -15.85
CA LYS A 39 12.94 6.91 -15.90
C LYS A 39 14.25 7.09 -16.67
N GLN A 40 14.21 7.81 -17.80
CA GLN A 40 15.42 8.12 -18.57
C GLN A 40 16.37 9.06 -17.81
N GLN A 41 15.83 10.03 -17.06
CA GLN A 41 16.63 10.91 -16.21
C GLN A 41 17.34 10.15 -15.09
N VAL A 42 16.65 9.23 -14.42
CA VAL A 42 17.26 8.34 -13.39
C VAL A 42 18.42 7.55 -14.00
N ALA A 43 18.22 6.91 -15.14
CA ALA A 43 19.27 6.13 -15.81
C ALA A 43 20.49 6.99 -16.20
N THR A 44 20.25 8.22 -16.68
CA THR A 44 21.32 9.17 -17.04
C THR A 44 22.12 9.58 -15.79
N LYS A 45 21.43 9.87 -14.69
CA LYS A 45 22.06 10.28 -13.43
C LYS A 45 22.86 9.16 -12.77
N GLU A 46 22.40 7.92 -12.87
CA GLU A 46 23.15 6.75 -12.41
C GLU A 46 24.46 6.59 -13.18
N GLN A 47 24.47 6.82 -14.50
CA GLN A 47 25.69 6.82 -15.31
C GLN A 47 26.64 7.97 -14.95
N GLU A 48 26.12 9.18 -14.75
CA GLU A 48 26.94 10.32 -14.31
C GLU A 48 27.58 10.10 -12.94
N LEU A 49 26.84 9.49 -12.01
CA LEU A 49 27.32 9.15 -10.68
C LEU A 49 28.43 8.10 -10.74
N ALA A 50 28.24 7.04 -11.54
CA ALA A 50 29.25 6.00 -11.74
C ALA A 50 30.56 6.59 -12.32
N LYS A 51 30.46 7.50 -13.28
CA LYS A 51 31.63 8.21 -13.83
C LYS A 51 32.31 9.08 -12.78
N ALA A 52 31.56 9.86 -12.00
CA ALA A 52 32.14 10.70 -10.94
C ALA A 52 32.85 9.87 -9.86
N GLN A 53 32.31 8.69 -9.54
CA GLN A 53 32.96 7.73 -8.63
C GLN A 53 34.27 7.18 -9.23
N GLN A 54 34.30 6.87 -10.53
CA GLN A 54 35.52 6.45 -11.22
C GLN A 54 36.58 7.56 -11.25
N ASP A 55 36.19 8.81 -11.48
CA ASP A 55 37.08 9.97 -11.45
C ASP A 55 37.66 10.18 -10.04
N LEU A 56 36.84 10.00 -9.00
CA LEU A 56 37.30 10.04 -7.60
C LEU A 56 38.33 8.93 -7.31
N GLN A 57 38.10 7.70 -7.77
CA GLN A 57 39.07 6.61 -7.58
C GLN A 57 40.38 6.91 -8.30
N THR A 58 40.31 7.37 -9.55
CA THR A 58 41.48 7.76 -10.34
C THR A 58 42.26 8.89 -9.66
N ALA A 59 41.58 9.88 -9.10
CA ALA A 59 42.19 10.98 -8.36
C ALA A 59 42.85 10.53 -7.04
N LYS A 60 42.31 9.51 -6.37
CA LYS A 60 42.90 8.92 -5.15
C LYS A 60 44.14 8.08 -5.43
N THR A 61 44.19 7.39 -6.56
CA THR A 61 45.30 6.50 -6.91
C THR A 61 46.39 7.18 -7.73
N GLY A 62 46.10 8.31 -8.39
CA GLY A 62 47.06 9.06 -9.20
C GLY A 62 47.90 10.03 -8.37
N ALA A 63 49.19 10.16 -8.68
CA ALA A 63 50.14 11.07 -8.02
C ALA A 63 49.86 12.58 -8.24
N GLY A 64 48.72 12.95 -8.84
CA GLY A 64 48.38 14.33 -9.23
C GLY A 64 47.10 14.89 -8.63
N GLY A 65 46.32 14.10 -7.89
CA GLY A 65 45.10 14.57 -7.23
C GLY A 65 45.42 15.33 -5.95
N GLY A 66 45.53 16.66 -6.01
CA GLY A 66 45.65 17.46 -4.80
C GLY A 66 44.46 17.23 -3.86
N GLN A 67 44.67 17.25 -2.55
CA GLN A 67 43.63 17.02 -1.53
C GLN A 67 42.36 17.87 -1.78
N GLN A 68 42.53 19.10 -2.29
CA GLN A 68 41.42 19.98 -2.67
C GLN A 68 40.55 19.42 -3.81
N GLN A 69 41.13 18.74 -4.80
CA GLN A 69 40.40 18.12 -5.91
C GLN A 69 39.59 16.90 -5.44
N ILE A 70 40.14 16.11 -4.51
CA ILE A 70 39.44 14.98 -3.90
C ILE A 70 38.22 15.48 -3.12
N THR A 71 38.38 16.52 -2.30
CA THR A 71 37.25 17.12 -1.55
C THR A 71 36.18 17.67 -2.48
N ALA A 72 36.57 18.34 -3.57
CA ALA A 72 35.61 18.86 -4.55
C ALA A 72 34.81 17.74 -5.24
N LEU A 73 35.48 16.64 -5.64
CA LEU A 73 34.82 15.47 -6.23
C LEU A 73 33.87 14.78 -5.24
N GLN A 74 34.26 14.67 -3.97
CA GLN A 74 33.39 14.12 -2.92
C GLN A 74 32.11 14.95 -2.73
N GLN A 75 32.22 16.29 -2.71
CA GLN A 75 31.05 17.17 -2.63
C GLN A 75 30.14 17.03 -3.85
N GLN A 76 30.72 16.88 -5.04
CA GLN A 76 29.96 16.68 -6.29
C GLN A 76 29.20 15.35 -6.30
N ILE A 77 29.81 14.28 -5.80
CA ILE A 77 29.16 12.97 -5.64
C ILE A 77 27.99 13.07 -4.66
N ALA A 78 28.20 13.67 -3.49
CA ALA A 78 27.13 13.83 -2.49
C ALA A 78 25.94 14.65 -3.03
N ALA A 79 26.20 15.70 -3.83
CA ALA A 79 25.15 16.47 -4.48
C ALA A 79 24.37 15.64 -5.52
N LYS A 80 25.07 14.84 -6.33
CA LYS A 80 24.44 13.95 -7.32
C LYS A 80 23.65 12.81 -6.70
N ASP A 81 24.14 12.24 -5.60
CA ASP A 81 23.43 11.21 -4.83
C ASP A 81 22.11 11.75 -4.29
N LYS A 82 22.11 12.98 -3.77
CA LYS A 82 20.88 13.65 -3.31
C LYS A 82 19.89 13.87 -4.46
N GLU A 83 20.35 14.37 -5.60
CA GLU A 83 19.50 14.58 -6.79
C GLU A 83 18.91 13.26 -7.32
N LEU A 84 19.69 12.18 -7.30
CA LEU A 84 19.23 10.84 -7.68
C LEU A 84 18.17 10.30 -6.71
N ALA A 85 18.34 10.53 -5.41
CA ALA A 85 17.36 10.15 -4.40
C ALA A 85 16.02 10.87 -4.61
N ASP A 86 16.05 12.18 -4.88
CA ASP A 86 14.85 12.97 -5.15
C ASP A 86 14.13 12.52 -6.44
N LEU A 87 14.89 12.19 -7.50
CA LEU A 87 14.32 11.64 -8.74
C LEU A 87 13.69 10.26 -8.56
N LYS A 88 14.31 9.37 -7.79
CA LYS A 88 13.75 8.04 -7.46
C LYS A 88 12.48 8.16 -6.62
N LEU A 89 12.43 9.12 -5.70
CA LEU A 89 11.22 9.42 -4.94
C LEU A 89 10.09 9.90 -5.86
N SER A 90 10.38 10.83 -6.78
CA SER A 90 9.43 11.30 -7.79
C SER A 90 8.91 10.17 -8.69
N GLN A 91 9.80 9.27 -9.14
CA GLN A 91 9.44 8.07 -9.91
C GLN A 91 8.48 7.16 -9.13
N THR A 92 8.76 6.92 -7.84
CA THR A 92 7.92 6.09 -6.97
C THR A 92 6.53 6.72 -6.79
N GLN A 93 6.46 8.04 -6.59
CA GLN A 93 5.18 8.75 -6.47
C GLN A 93 4.39 8.74 -7.78
N ALA A 94 5.06 8.81 -8.94
CA ALA A 94 4.43 8.69 -10.25
C ALA A 94 3.84 7.29 -10.48
N GLN A 95 4.50 6.23 -10.02
CA GLN A 95 3.97 4.85 -10.08
C GLN A 95 2.72 4.68 -9.21
N GLN A 96 2.71 5.26 -8.01
CA GLN A 96 1.57 5.18 -7.09
C GLN A 96 0.33 5.94 -7.60
N LYS A 97 0.51 6.94 -8.46
CA LYS A 97 -0.58 7.71 -9.09
C LYS A 97 -1.13 7.08 -10.37
N LYS A 98 -0.61 5.93 -10.83
CA LYS A 98 -1.17 5.23 -11.99
C LYS A 98 -2.55 4.69 -11.58
N PRO A 99 -3.67 5.13 -12.18
CA PRO A 99 -4.96 4.50 -11.94
C PRO A 99 -4.84 3.02 -12.34
N LEU A 100 -5.32 2.12 -11.48
CA LEU A 100 -5.43 0.66 -11.69
C LEU A 100 -6.34 0.27 -12.89
N ILE A 101 -6.61 1.19 -13.79
CA ILE A 101 -7.40 1.01 -15.00
C ILE A 101 -6.43 1.04 -16.18
N TRP A 102 -5.65 -0.03 -16.34
CA TRP A 102 -5.04 -0.36 -17.61
C TRP A 102 -5.40 -1.79 -17.97
N THR A 103 -6.34 -1.90 -18.90
CA THR A 103 -6.36 -2.93 -19.93
C THR A 103 -5.12 -2.76 -20.81
N GLU A 104 -3.92 -2.94 -20.25
CA GLU A 104 -2.83 -3.43 -21.09
C GLU A 104 -3.25 -4.85 -21.46
N THR A 105 -3.45 -5.11 -22.74
CA THR A 105 -3.50 -6.46 -23.27
C THR A 105 -2.16 -7.11 -22.94
N LEU A 106 -2.07 -7.70 -21.75
CA LEU A 106 -1.03 -8.65 -21.43
C LEU A 106 -0.98 -9.63 -22.61
N PRO A 107 0.20 -9.92 -23.19
CA PRO A 107 0.31 -10.95 -24.19
C PRO A 107 -0.41 -12.17 -23.62
N THR A 108 -1.41 -12.68 -24.36
CA THR A 108 -2.21 -13.81 -23.91
C THR A 108 -1.24 -14.85 -23.37
N PRO A 109 -1.27 -15.16 -22.06
CA PRO A 109 -0.37 -16.14 -21.50
C PRO A 109 -0.43 -17.36 -22.39
N ALA A 110 0.73 -17.93 -22.73
CA ALA A 110 0.76 -19.17 -23.49
C ALA A 110 -0.29 -20.12 -22.89
N PRO A 111 -1.14 -20.75 -23.72
CA PRO A 111 -2.26 -21.55 -23.22
C PRO A 111 -1.73 -22.43 -22.12
N ARG A 112 -2.37 -22.33 -20.94
CA ARG A 112 -1.96 -23.08 -19.75
C ARG A 112 -1.72 -24.53 -20.21
N PRO A 113 -0.56 -25.14 -19.89
CA PRO A 113 -0.27 -26.49 -20.34
C PRO A 113 -1.49 -27.36 -20.06
N THR A 114 -1.99 -28.02 -21.11
CA THR A 114 -3.15 -28.88 -21.02
C THR A 114 -2.92 -29.81 -19.84
N ALA A 115 -3.86 -29.78 -18.88
CA ALA A 115 -3.76 -30.59 -17.67
C ALA A 115 -3.41 -32.01 -18.09
N THR A 116 -2.28 -32.53 -17.62
CA THR A 116 -1.82 -33.88 -17.94
C THR A 116 -2.98 -34.84 -17.69
N PRO A 117 -3.33 -35.71 -18.65
CA PRO A 117 -4.38 -36.70 -18.46
C PRO A 117 -4.14 -37.43 -17.14
N ARG A 118 -5.16 -37.49 -16.29
CA ARG A 118 -5.04 -38.21 -15.03
C ARG A 118 -4.69 -39.67 -15.34
N PRO A 119 -3.86 -40.32 -14.51
CA PRO A 119 -3.51 -41.72 -14.70
C PRO A 119 -4.77 -42.58 -14.84
N PRO A 120 -4.78 -43.60 -15.71
CA PRO A 120 -5.84 -44.60 -15.75
C PRO A 120 -6.07 -45.18 -14.35
N GLY A 121 -7.31 -45.19 -13.89
CA GLY A 121 -7.67 -45.65 -12.54
C GLY A 121 -7.70 -44.57 -11.46
N PHE A 122 -7.45 -43.30 -11.79
CA PHE A 122 -7.68 -42.21 -10.84
C PHE A 122 -9.19 -42.08 -10.53
N VAL A 123 -9.57 -42.45 -9.31
CA VAL A 123 -10.89 -42.13 -8.75
C VAL A 123 -10.75 -40.81 -8.01
N ALA A 124 -11.48 -39.78 -8.46
CA ALA A 124 -11.51 -38.52 -7.72
C ALA A 124 -12.04 -38.80 -6.30
N PRO A 125 -11.42 -38.24 -5.25
CA PRO A 125 -11.98 -38.31 -3.92
C PRO A 125 -13.43 -37.84 -3.97
N THR A 126 -14.34 -38.62 -3.40
CA THR A 126 -15.74 -38.21 -3.27
C THR A 126 -15.75 -36.89 -2.51
N ALA A 127 -16.32 -35.84 -3.10
CA ALA A 127 -16.43 -34.56 -2.42
C ALA A 127 -17.16 -34.78 -1.10
N VAL A 128 -16.47 -34.51 0.01
CA VAL A 128 -17.10 -34.59 1.33
C VAL A 128 -18.17 -33.50 1.36
N PRO A 129 -19.46 -33.84 1.56
CA PRO A 129 -20.48 -32.81 1.68
C PRO A 129 -20.13 -31.90 2.88
N PRO A 130 -20.37 -30.58 2.77
CA PRO A 130 -20.13 -29.70 3.90
C PRO A 130 -20.93 -30.19 5.12
N PRO A 131 -20.36 -30.11 6.35
CA PRO A 131 -21.08 -30.47 7.55
C PRO A 131 -22.45 -29.76 7.61
N ALA A 132 -23.52 -30.50 7.88
CA ALA A 132 -24.89 -29.97 7.91
C ALA A 132 -25.07 -28.82 8.92
N GLU A 133 -24.21 -28.75 9.93
CA GLU A 133 -24.18 -27.70 10.95
C GLU A 133 -23.86 -26.32 10.37
N LEU A 134 -23.04 -26.22 9.30
CA LEU A 134 -22.71 -24.95 8.66
C LEU A 134 -23.85 -24.35 7.83
N VAL A 135 -24.92 -25.10 7.58
CA VAL A 135 -26.00 -24.70 6.66
C VAL A 135 -27.15 -23.99 7.40
N ASN A 136 -27.23 -24.11 8.73
CA ASN A 136 -28.41 -23.67 9.49
C ASN A 136 -28.17 -22.51 10.46
N GLU A 137 -26.95 -21.98 10.57
CA GLU A 137 -26.68 -20.84 11.45
C GLU A 137 -27.15 -19.53 10.81
N VAL A 138 -28.31 -19.04 11.25
CA VAL A 138 -28.82 -17.71 10.87
C VAL A 138 -28.22 -16.67 11.81
N VAL A 139 -27.13 -16.05 11.38
CA VAL A 139 -26.56 -14.89 12.07
C VAL A 139 -27.45 -13.65 11.88
N PRO A 140 -27.58 -12.75 12.86
CA PRO A 140 -28.45 -11.58 12.75
C PRO A 140 -27.91 -10.50 11.81
N PHE A 141 -26.60 -10.51 11.53
CA PHE A 141 -25.94 -9.55 10.67
C PHE A 141 -24.83 -10.20 9.84
N THR A 142 -24.66 -9.74 8.61
CA THR A 142 -23.52 -10.07 7.73
C THR A 142 -22.63 -8.85 7.57
N PHE A 143 -21.32 -9.08 7.49
CA PHE A 143 -20.31 -8.01 7.45
C PHE A 143 -19.48 -8.08 6.16
N TYR A 144 -19.23 -6.93 5.55
CA TYR A 144 -18.08 -6.72 4.67
C TYR A 144 -17.10 -5.84 5.44
N VAL A 145 -15.82 -6.25 5.54
CA VAL A 145 -14.80 -5.54 6.30
C VAL A 145 -13.56 -5.36 5.45
N GLU A 146 -13.05 -4.13 5.38
CA GLU A 146 -11.76 -3.80 4.80
C GLU A 146 -10.89 -3.09 5.84
N GLN A 147 -9.61 -3.44 5.89
CA GLN A 147 -8.60 -2.77 6.71
C GLN A 147 -7.68 -1.97 5.80
N LEU A 148 -7.42 -0.73 6.17
CA LEU A 148 -6.67 0.23 5.38
C LEU A 148 -5.60 0.87 6.24
N THR A 149 -4.47 1.20 5.63
CA THR A 149 -3.56 2.17 6.24
C THR A 149 -4.16 3.55 6.09
N GLY A 150 -4.51 4.19 7.20
CA GLY A 150 -5.06 5.54 7.21
C GLY A 150 -4.00 6.62 7.00
N HIS A 151 -4.44 7.88 6.97
CA HIS A 151 -3.53 9.02 6.92
C HIS A 151 -2.76 9.09 8.24
N GLN A 152 -1.44 9.00 8.20
CA GLN A 152 -0.64 8.95 9.41
C GLN A 152 -0.58 10.33 10.06
N THR A 153 -0.78 10.38 11.37
CA THR A 153 -0.50 11.57 12.19
C THR A 153 0.97 11.61 12.63
N SER A 154 1.69 10.48 12.56
CA SER A 154 3.11 10.35 12.90
C SER A 154 4.00 10.43 11.64
N SER A 155 5.18 11.04 11.78
CA SER A 155 6.17 11.20 10.71
C SER A 155 7.06 9.98 10.50
N VAL A 156 6.91 8.93 11.32
CA VAL A 156 7.91 7.84 11.43
C VAL A 156 7.74 6.78 10.33
N VAL A 157 6.55 6.64 9.76
CA VAL A 157 6.28 5.65 8.70
C VAL A 157 5.46 6.31 7.58
N GLN A 158 5.85 6.09 6.32
CA GLN A 158 5.11 6.60 5.15
C GLN A 158 4.65 5.40 4.31
N PHE A 159 3.38 5.02 4.49
CA PHE A 159 2.71 4.06 3.61
C PHE A 159 1.74 4.79 2.68
N PRO A 160 1.46 4.27 1.47
CA PRO A 160 0.38 4.78 0.65
C PRO A 160 -0.93 4.71 1.46
N SER A 161 -1.49 5.87 1.78
CA SER A 161 -2.75 5.93 2.52
C SER A 161 -3.89 5.37 1.69
N CYS A 162 -4.89 4.77 2.34
CA CYS A 162 -6.12 4.23 1.74
C CYS A 162 -5.95 2.97 0.86
N VAL A 163 -4.88 2.20 1.05
CA VAL A 163 -4.68 0.89 0.41
C VAL A 163 -5.09 -0.24 1.37
N PRO A 164 -5.85 -1.26 0.91
CA PRO A 164 -6.12 -2.47 1.68
C PRO A 164 -4.83 -3.14 2.15
N ASN A 165 -4.75 -3.41 3.44
CA ASN A 165 -3.57 -3.99 4.06
C ASN A 165 -3.95 -4.83 5.28
N SER A 166 -3.22 -5.92 5.50
CA SER A 166 -3.35 -6.74 6.70
C SER A 166 -2.12 -6.67 7.60
N GLN A 167 -1.03 -6.01 7.17
CA GLN A 167 0.20 -5.88 7.94
C GLN A 167 0.47 -4.41 8.28
N PHE A 168 0.50 -4.09 9.57
CA PHE A 168 0.67 -2.73 10.07
C PHE A 168 1.88 -2.66 10.98
N ARG A 169 2.59 -1.53 10.95
CA ARG A 169 3.71 -1.30 11.86
C ARG A 169 3.24 -0.65 13.16
N ARG A 170 4.05 -0.74 14.21
CA ARG A 170 3.87 0.14 15.37
C ARG A 170 3.93 1.60 14.94
N GLY A 171 3.06 2.43 15.51
CA GLY A 171 2.86 3.82 15.09
C GLY A 171 2.03 4.01 13.81
N ALA A 172 1.57 2.92 13.16
CA ALA A 172 0.67 3.04 12.02
C ALA A 172 -0.75 3.43 12.45
N HIS A 173 -1.44 4.15 11.57
CA HIS A 173 -2.85 4.46 11.72
C HIS A 173 -3.68 3.40 10.97
N ILE A 174 -4.36 2.52 11.70
CA ILE A 174 -5.24 1.49 11.12
C ILE A 174 -6.64 2.06 10.99
N VAL A 175 -7.27 1.88 9.83
CA VAL A 175 -8.66 2.23 9.59
C VAL A 175 -9.42 0.98 9.16
N TRP A 176 -10.46 0.64 9.91
CA TRP A 176 -11.46 -0.35 9.50
C TRP A 176 -12.60 0.37 8.82
N ARG A 177 -12.97 -0.08 7.63
CA ARG A 177 -14.25 0.29 7.02
C ARG A 177 -15.08 -0.95 6.81
N PHE A 178 -16.37 -0.81 7.03
CA PHE A 178 -17.25 -1.95 6.93
C PHE A 178 -18.68 -1.59 6.55
N GLU A 179 -19.32 -2.56 5.94
CA GLU A 179 -20.75 -2.59 5.69
C GLU A 179 -21.38 -3.68 6.54
N VAL A 180 -22.56 -3.38 7.06
CA VAL A 180 -23.32 -4.31 7.89
C VAL A 180 -24.67 -4.49 7.23
N PHE A 181 -25.08 -5.73 7.02
CA PHE A 181 -26.37 -6.10 6.44
C PHE A 181 -27.19 -6.84 7.48
N ASP A 182 -28.42 -6.40 7.71
CA ASP A 182 -29.37 -7.07 8.58
C ASP A 182 -30.00 -8.24 7.83
N THR A 183 -29.71 -9.46 8.26
CA THR A 183 -30.13 -10.68 7.56
C THR A 183 -31.63 -10.90 7.60
N SER A 184 -32.32 -10.35 8.61
CA SER A 184 -33.78 -10.47 8.73
C SER A 184 -34.52 -9.60 7.72
N THR A 185 -33.92 -8.49 7.28
CA THR A 185 -34.54 -7.55 6.34
C THR A 185 -33.87 -7.51 4.97
N GLY A 186 -32.66 -8.08 4.84
CA GLY A 186 -31.81 -7.96 3.66
C GLY A 186 -31.29 -6.54 3.41
N LYS A 187 -31.48 -5.60 4.35
CA LYS A 187 -31.12 -4.18 4.21
C LYS A 187 -29.81 -3.86 4.90
N ARG A 188 -29.12 -2.85 4.38
CA ARG A 188 -27.91 -2.30 4.99
C ARG A 188 -28.24 -1.52 6.27
N VAL A 189 -27.44 -1.71 7.31
CA VAL A 189 -27.44 -0.87 8.52
C VAL A 189 -26.63 0.39 8.26
N THR A 190 -27.22 1.55 8.51
CA THR A 190 -26.71 2.88 8.16
C THR A 190 -26.76 3.83 9.36
N GLY A 191 -26.12 5.00 9.26
CA GLY A 191 -26.24 6.05 10.27
C GLY A 191 -27.63 6.69 10.41
N LEU A 192 -28.60 6.31 9.57
CA LEU A 192 -30.00 6.72 9.71
C LEU A 192 -30.76 5.82 10.71
N ASP A 193 -30.27 4.61 10.96
CA ASP A 193 -30.82 3.68 11.95
C ASP A 193 -30.45 4.15 13.36
N LYS A 194 -31.35 4.92 14.02
CA LYS A 194 -31.07 5.57 15.31
C LYS A 194 -30.90 4.59 16.48
N ASP A 195 -31.39 3.37 16.32
CA ASP A 195 -31.25 2.27 17.26
C ASP A 195 -30.01 1.41 16.97
N ALA A 196 -29.24 1.72 15.93
CA ALA A 196 -28.03 1.00 15.59
C ALA A 196 -26.80 1.63 16.24
N THR A 197 -26.00 0.80 16.91
CA THR A 197 -24.67 1.16 17.41
C THR A 197 -23.66 0.19 16.83
N VAL A 198 -22.55 0.70 16.29
CA VAL A 198 -21.45 -0.13 15.79
C VAL A 198 -20.14 0.28 16.45
N LYS A 199 -19.39 -0.71 16.95
CA LYS A 199 -18.15 -0.50 17.69
C LYS A 199 -17.06 -1.43 17.20
N LEU A 200 -15.84 -0.92 17.16
CA LEU A 200 -14.62 -1.72 17.12
C LEU A 200 -14.20 -2.01 18.56
N VAL A 201 -13.91 -3.27 18.87
CA VAL A 201 -13.38 -3.72 20.16
C VAL A 201 -11.98 -4.28 19.92
N LEU A 202 -11.00 -3.77 20.65
CA LEU A 202 -9.59 -4.17 20.55
C LEU A 202 -9.24 -5.22 21.62
N PRO A 203 -8.15 -5.99 21.47
CA PRO A 203 -7.78 -7.05 22.43
C PRO A 203 -7.60 -6.57 23.87
N ASN A 204 -7.21 -5.31 24.06
CA ASN A 204 -7.04 -4.69 25.39
C ASN A 204 -8.38 -4.23 26.02
N GLY A 205 -9.52 -4.51 25.38
CA GLY A 205 -10.85 -4.09 25.82
C GLY A 205 -11.22 -2.65 25.44
N GLU A 206 -10.31 -1.90 24.80
CA GLU A 206 -10.60 -0.57 24.29
C GLU A 206 -11.69 -0.63 23.21
N GLN A 207 -12.66 0.29 23.28
CA GLN A 207 -13.76 0.37 22.32
C GLN A 207 -13.72 1.68 21.55
N LYS A 208 -13.84 1.61 20.22
CA LYS A 208 -14.04 2.77 19.35
C LYS A 208 -15.43 2.71 18.74
N VAL A 209 -16.24 3.74 18.98
CA VAL A 209 -17.52 3.89 18.29
C VAL A 209 -17.24 4.21 16.82
N ALA A 210 -17.83 3.44 15.92
CA ALA A 210 -17.66 3.64 14.49
C ALA A 210 -18.54 4.79 14.00
N GLY A 211 -17.99 5.67 13.17
CA GLY A 211 -18.72 6.74 12.50
C GLY A 211 -19.24 6.29 11.14
N TYR A 212 -20.47 6.69 10.78
CA TYR A 212 -21.00 6.46 9.44
C TYR A 212 -20.72 7.66 8.54
N SER A 213 -19.81 7.52 7.57
CA SER A 213 -19.35 8.63 6.73
C SER A 213 -18.98 8.20 5.30
N LYS A 214 -18.84 9.16 4.39
CA LYS A 214 -18.37 8.90 3.02
C LYS A 214 -16.86 8.69 2.98
N ARG A 215 -16.41 7.65 2.26
CA ARG A 215 -14.98 7.43 1.95
C ARG A 215 -14.37 8.66 1.28
N GLY A 216 -13.44 9.35 1.95
CA GLY A 216 -12.76 10.54 1.40
C GLY A 216 -13.71 11.68 1.00
N GLY A 217 -14.89 11.78 1.63
CA GLY A 217 -15.89 12.82 1.35
C GLY A 217 -16.74 12.60 0.09
N ILE A 218 -16.25 11.86 -0.91
CA ILE A 218 -16.94 11.65 -2.20
C ILE A 218 -17.31 10.18 -2.49
N GLY A 219 -16.78 9.24 -1.73
CA GLY A 219 -16.99 7.81 -1.93
C GLY A 219 -18.28 7.28 -1.28
N PRO A 220 -18.47 5.95 -1.28
CA PRO A 220 -19.63 5.32 -0.66
C PRO A 220 -19.69 5.63 0.83
N TRP A 221 -20.90 5.74 1.36
CA TRP A 221 -21.14 5.78 2.80
C TRP A 221 -20.77 4.43 3.40
N MET A 222 -20.03 4.43 4.49
CA MET A 222 -19.60 3.23 5.23
C MET A 222 -19.46 3.54 6.71
N TRP A 223 -19.54 2.50 7.54
CA TRP A 223 -19.07 2.60 8.90
C TRP A 223 -17.54 2.59 8.89
N ALA A 224 -16.94 3.41 9.74
CA ALA A 224 -15.50 3.48 9.89
C ALA A 224 -15.09 3.66 11.35
N ALA A 225 -14.06 2.93 11.75
CA ALA A 225 -13.36 3.12 13.01
C ALA A 225 -11.86 3.18 12.72
N ALA A 226 -11.12 3.89 13.55
CA ALA A 226 -9.68 4.01 13.40
C ALA A 226 -8.98 3.86 14.75
N TRP A 227 -7.75 3.38 14.70
CA TRP A 227 -6.90 3.17 15.86
C TRP A 227 -5.43 3.36 15.48
N ASP A 228 -4.70 4.08 16.30
CA ASP A 228 -3.25 4.23 16.18
C ASP A 228 -2.59 3.10 16.95
N VAL A 229 -1.73 2.32 16.27
CA VAL A 229 -0.97 1.25 16.92
C VAL A 229 0.06 1.88 17.84
N PRO A 230 0.05 1.62 19.16
CA PRO A 230 1.07 2.14 20.06
C PRO A 230 2.49 1.76 19.62
N PRO A 231 3.50 2.62 19.82
CA PRO A 231 4.90 2.33 19.50
C PRO A 231 5.46 1.08 20.20
N ASP A 232 4.85 0.67 21.31
CA ASP A 232 5.19 -0.44 22.18
C ASP A 232 4.20 -1.62 22.09
N TYR A 233 3.25 -1.58 21.14
CA TYR A 233 2.27 -2.66 20.99
C TYR A 233 2.94 -4.00 20.63
N PRO A 234 2.48 -5.14 21.19
CA PRO A 234 3.05 -6.45 20.86
C PRO A 234 3.01 -6.74 19.36
N LEU A 235 4.07 -7.37 18.84
CA LEU A 235 4.06 -7.92 17.49
C LEU A 235 3.17 -9.17 17.43
N GLY A 236 2.65 -9.46 16.25
CA GLY A 236 1.81 -10.63 16.00
C GLY A 236 0.38 -10.24 15.61
N THR A 237 -0.57 -11.14 15.85
CA THR A 237 -1.97 -10.93 15.45
C THR A 237 -2.68 -9.90 16.33
N LEU A 238 -3.49 -9.05 15.72
CA LEU A 238 -4.40 -8.11 16.38
C LEU A 238 -5.83 -8.67 16.33
N ASP A 239 -6.26 -9.33 17.41
CA ASP A 239 -7.58 -9.97 17.51
C ASP A 239 -8.69 -8.96 17.83
N TYR A 240 -9.10 -8.18 16.83
CA TYR A 240 -10.18 -7.20 16.98
C TYR A 240 -11.55 -7.81 16.68
N GLN A 241 -12.60 -7.16 17.19
CA GLN A 241 -13.99 -7.47 16.88
C GLN A 241 -14.75 -6.24 16.40
N ILE A 242 -15.76 -6.43 15.55
CA ILE A 242 -16.75 -5.39 15.25
C ILE A 242 -18.09 -5.85 15.80
N VAL A 243 -18.64 -5.08 16.74
CA VAL A 243 -19.90 -5.38 17.41
C VAL A 243 -20.97 -4.42 16.93
N VAL A 244 -22.06 -4.96 16.39
CA VAL A 244 -23.26 -4.22 16.00
C VAL A 244 -24.37 -4.56 16.95
N THR A 245 -25.09 -3.55 17.44
CA THR A 245 -26.37 -3.73 18.13
C THR A 245 -27.44 -2.92 17.42
N LYS A 246 -28.57 -3.52 17.07
CA LYS A 246 -29.73 -2.86 16.44
C LYS A 246 -31.02 -3.61 16.79
N GLY A 247 -32.07 -2.90 17.19
CA GLY A 247 -33.36 -3.50 17.55
C GLY A 247 -33.26 -4.59 18.62
N GLY A 248 -32.36 -4.43 19.60
CA GLY A 248 -32.09 -5.42 20.66
C GLY A 248 -31.33 -6.67 20.23
N ARG A 249 -30.98 -6.82 18.94
CA ARG A 249 -30.10 -7.89 18.44
C ARG A 249 -28.66 -7.42 18.41
N THR A 250 -27.75 -8.33 18.71
CA THR A 250 -26.30 -8.10 18.61
C THR A 250 -25.69 -9.08 17.64
N GLY A 251 -24.76 -8.62 16.81
CA GLY A 251 -23.90 -9.48 16.02
C GLY A 251 -22.45 -9.01 16.13
N THR A 252 -21.55 -9.99 16.07
CA THR A 252 -20.12 -9.77 16.19
C THR A 252 -19.44 -10.32 14.96
N PHE A 253 -18.61 -9.50 14.34
CA PHE A 253 -17.56 -9.97 13.46
C PHE A 253 -16.30 -10.19 14.29
N ASP A 254 -15.71 -11.36 14.19
CA ASP A 254 -14.35 -11.65 14.64
C ASP A 254 -13.61 -12.41 13.53
N GLN A 255 -12.28 -12.40 13.59
CA GLN A 255 -11.45 -12.95 12.51
C GLN A 255 -11.35 -14.48 12.52
N ASP A 256 -11.75 -15.14 13.61
CA ASP A 256 -11.70 -16.59 13.77
C ASP A 256 -12.97 -17.28 13.27
N ASN A 257 -14.11 -16.59 13.35
CA ASN A 257 -15.45 -17.06 13.01
C ASN A 257 -15.97 -16.44 11.71
N VAL A 258 -15.08 -15.91 10.86
CA VAL A 258 -15.47 -15.57 9.48
C VAL A 258 -15.78 -16.89 8.77
N ALA A 259 -17.06 -17.12 8.47
CA ALA A 259 -17.50 -18.09 7.48
C ALA A 259 -16.98 -17.66 6.11
N LEU A 260 -15.67 -17.73 5.90
CA LEU A 260 -15.08 -17.71 4.58
C LEU A 260 -15.76 -18.85 3.85
N VAL A 261 -16.23 -18.59 2.63
CA VAL A 261 -16.56 -19.65 1.68
C VAL A 261 -15.28 -20.50 1.57
N ARG A 262 -15.18 -21.53 2.41
CA ARG A 262 -14.10 -22.51 2.40
C ARG A 262 -14.32 -23.25 1.09
N ALA A 263 -13.71 -22.78 0.01
CA ALA A 263 -13.52 -23.61 -1.15
C ALA A 263 -12.91 -24.91 -0.63
N ALA A 264 -13.57 -26.05 -0.88
CA ALA A 264 -13.21 -27.37 -0.37
C ALA A 264 -11.77 -27.82 -0.76
N THR A 265 -11.05 -26.99 -1.51
CA THR A 265 -9.68 -27.19 -1.99
C THR A 265 -8.67 -26.19 -1.42
N ALA A 266 -9.06 -25.25 -0.55
CA ALA A 266 -8.12 -24.35 0.12
C ALA A 266 -7.39 -25.11 1.24
N THR A 267 -6.23 -25.67 0.92
CA THR A 267 -5.27 -26.21 1.90
C THR A 267 -4.86 -25.10 2.88
N ALA A 268 -5.53 -25.01 4.04
CA ALA A 268 -5.15 -24.35 5.31
C ALA A 268 -4.53 -22.92 5.30
N ALA A 269 -4.33 -22.32 4.14
CA ALA A 269 -3.79 -21.00 3.89
C ALA A 269 -4.84 -20.22 3.10
N GLY A 270 -6.06 -20.16 3.65
CA GLY A 270 -6.96 -19.06 3.29
C GLY A 270 -6.16 -17.78 3.47
N ILE A 271 -6.24 -16.87 2.49
CA ILE A 271 -5.56 -15.57 2.51
C ILE A 271 -5.74 -15.02 3.93
N ASP A 272 -4.64 -14.93 4.68
CA ASP A 272 -4.68 -14.63 6.11
C ASP A 272 -5.13 -13.18 6.26
N SER A 273 -6.45 -12.99 6.36
CA SER A 273 -7.12 -11.70 6.57
C SER A 273 -6.92 -11.18 7.98
N ARG A 274 -6.16 -11.89 8.82
CA ARG A 274 -5.79 -11.47 10.16
C ARG A 274 -4.95 -10.21 10.09
N VAL A 275 -5.25 -9.28 10.99
CA VAL A 275 -4.42 -8.08 11.09
C VAL A 275 -3.17 -8.47 11.86
N GLN A 276 -2.00 -8.16 11.30
CA GLN A 276 -0.71 -8.43 11.89
C GLN A 276 0.02 -7.13 12.20
N ILE A 277 0.57 -7.03 13.39
CA ILE A 277 1.50 -5.98 13.80
C ILE A 277 2.92 -6.48 13.57
N VAL A 278 3.63 -5.78 12.70
CA VAL A 278 5.00 -6.08 12.24
C VAL A 278 5.95 -4.91 12.57
N GLU A 279 7.25 -5.13 12.38
CA GLU A 279 8.29 -4.09 12.50
C GLU A 279 8.28 -3.10 11.32
#